data_AF-A0A1H4NR10-F1
#
_entry.id   AF-A0A1H4NR10-F1
#
_cell.length_a   1.000
_cell.length_b   1.000
_cell.length_c   1.000
_cell.angle_alpha   90.00
_cell.angle_beta   90.00
_cell.angle_gamma   90.00
#
_symmetry.space_group_name_H-M   'P 1'
#
loop_
_entity.id
_entity.type
_entity.pdbx_description
1 polymer ?
#
loop_
_entity_poly.entity_id
_entity_poly.type
_entity_poly.pdbx_seq_one_letter_code
_entity_poly.pdbx_strand_id
1 'polypeptide(L)'
;MIRLVLLWNAVLTVLVVVLLVGNRHDRSAKPPLQASVPQADVLRARRVEVVDHEGHVTAEFGETLDGSAAGLSLFDPNGRRAVTLALNDRGYGTLFFHAKKRSGNVAVGYFTGSDQVAPLSEEDPLGGWGILVQRPAFEAPQVFGVQIDGRPIPTSP
;
A
#
# COMPACT_ATOMS: atom_id res chain seq x y z
N MET A 1 21.60 -36.44 38.38
CA MET A 1 20.64 -35.87 37.39
C MET A 1 21.25 -34.77 36.51
N ILE A 2 22.00 -33.80 37.04
CA ILE A 2 22.53 -32.64 36.26
C ILE A 2 23.43 -33.04 35.08
N ARG A 3 24.27 -34.08 35.21
CA ARG A 3 25.16 -34.55 34.12
C ARG A 3 24.40 -35.12 32.91
N LEU A 4 23.18 -35.62 33.11
CA LEU A 4 22.37 -36.19 32.03
C LEU A 4 21.72 -35.10 31.15
N VAL A 5 21.33 -33.98 31.76
CA VAL A 5 20.72 -32.83 31.06
C VAL A 5 21.74 -32.11 30.17
N LEU A 6 22.98 -31.96 30.65
CA LEU A 6 24.07 -31.35 29.88
C LEU A 6 24.43 -32.16 28.62
N LEU A 7 24.41 -33.49 28.73
CA LEU A 7 24.71 -34.38 27.60
C LEU A 7 23.62 -34.30 26.52
N TRP A 8 22.35 -34.19 26.92
CA TRP A 8 21.23 -34.03 25.99
C TRP A 8 21.27 -32.71 25.21
N ASN A 9 21.62 -31.60 25.86
CA ASN A 9 21.74 -30.30 25.18
C ASN A 9 22.87 -30.27 24.15
N ALA A 10 24.00 -30.93 24.43
CA ALA A 10 25.11 -31.03 23.49
C ALA A 10 24.70 -31.79 22.22
N VAL A 11 23.99 -32.91 22.36
CA VAL A 11 23.48 -33.71 21.23
C VAL A 11 22.49 -32.91 20.38
N LEU A 12 21.56 -32.18 21.02
CA LEU A 12 20.57 -31.37 20.32
C LEU A 12 21.23 -30.24 19.52
N THR A 13 22.25 -29.59 20.10
CA THR A 13 22.98 -28.50 19.45
C THR A 13 23.73 -29.00 18.21
N VAL A 14 24.41 -30.15 18.31
CA VAL A 14 25.10 -30.76 17.18
C VAL A 14 24.12 -31.16 16.07
N LEU A 15 22.97 -31.73 16.43
CA LEU A 15 21.92 -32.09 15.46
C LEU A 15 21.41 -30.86 14.69
N VAL A 16 21.14 -29.76 15.39
CA VAL A 16 20.69 -28.50 14.76
C VAL A 16 21.77 -27.94 13.83
N VAL A 17 23.04 -27.96 14.23
CA VAL A 17 24.14 -27.49 13.37
C VAL A 17 24.28 -28.37 12.12
N VAL A 18 24.19 -29.69 12.25
CA VAL A 18 24.24 -30.62 11.11
C VAL A 18 23.07 -30.40 10.15
N LEU A 19 21.86 -30.16 10.67
CA LEU A 19 20.69 -29.84 9.83
C LEU A 19 20.87 -28.49 9.12
N LEU A 20 21.40 -27.47 9.79
CA LEU A 20 21.62 -26.16 9.19
C LEU A 20 22.73 -26.17 8.12
N VAL A 21 23.78 -26.97 8.31
CA VAL A 21 24.88 -27.10 7.34
C VAL A 21 24.48 -28.02 6.19
N GLY A 22 23.82 -29.15 6.47
CA GLY A 22 23.36 -30.09 5.46
C GLY A 22 22.36 -29.49 4.47
N ASN A 23 21.47 -28.60 4.93
CA ASN A 23 20.48 -27.95 4.07
C ASN A 23 21.06 -26.87 3.13
N ARG A 24 22.36 -26.58 3.21
CA ARG A 24 23.02 -25.60 2.33
C ARG A 24 23.56 -26.19 1.02
N HIS A 25 23.60 -27.52 0.85
CA HIS A 25 24.28 -28.13 -0.29
C HIS A 25 23.45 -28.34 -1.57
N ASP A 26 22.12 -28.17 -1.55
CA ASP A 26 21.27 -28.38 -2.75
C ASP A 26 21.03 -27.13 -3.62
N ARG A 27 21.76 -26.03 -3.41
CA ARG A 27 21.56 -24.78 -4.21
C ARG A 27 22.43 -24.65 -5.45
N SER A 28 23.00 -25.75 -5.95
CA SER A 28 23.69 -25.78 -7.26
C SER A 28 22.78 -26.25 -8.39
N ALA A 29 21.46 -26.04 -8.27
CA ALA A 29 20.57 -26.14 -9.42
C ALA A 29 20.99 -25.05 -10.43
N LYS A 30 21.56 -25.50 -11.55
CA LYS A 30 21.83 -24.68 -12.74
C LYS A 30 20.61 -23.79 -12.97
N PRO A 31 20.73 -22.45 -12.97
CA PRO A 31 19.57 -21.58 -13.15
C PRO A 31 18.86 -22.05 -14.43
N PRO A 32 17.53 -22.27 -14.39
CA PRO A 32 16.79 -22.68 -15.57
C PRO A 32 17.15 -21.70 -16.68
N LEU A 33 17.49 -22.23 -17.87
CA LEU A 33 17.68 -21.43 -19.08
C LEU A 33 16.54 -20.42 -19.10
N GLN A 34 16.88 -19.14 -18.88
CA GLN A 34 15.92 -18.05 -18.95
C GLN A 34 15.40 -18.08 -20.38
N ALA A 35 14.26 -18.73 -20.58
CA ALA A 35 13.47 -18.54 -21.77
C ALA A 35 13.29 -17.02 -21.85
N SER A 36 13.79 -16.44 -22.93
CA SER A 36 13.57 -15.03 -23.24
C SER A 36 12.07 -14.83 -23.20
N VAL A 37 11.57 -14.28 -22.09
CA VAL A 37 10.17 -13.89 -21.98
C VAL A 37 9.96 -12.93 -23.14
N PRO A 38 9.08 -13.24 -24.10
CA PRO A 38 8.85 -12.35 -25.23
C PRO A 38 8.58 -10.96 -24.66
N GLN A 39 9.42 -10.01 -25.06
CA GLN A 39 9.37 -8.66 -24.54
C GLN A 39 8.00 -8.11 -24.92
N ALA A 40 7.11 -7.97 -23.94
CA ALA A 40 5.76 -7.50 -24.18
C ALA A 40 5.81 -6.11 -24.84
N ASP A 41 4.91 -5.87 -25.80
CA ASP A 41 4.79 -4.57 -26.43
C ASP A 41 4.51 -3.51 -25.36
N VAL A 42 5.33 -2.46 -25.32
CA VAL A 42 5.20 -1.38 -24.34
C VAL A 42 4.20 -0.36 -24.89
N LEU A 43 3.00 -0.34 -24.33
CA LEU A 43 2.03 0.72 -24.57
C LEU A 43 2.29 1.88 -23.59
N ARG A 44 2.57 3.08 -24.13
CA ARG A 44 2.73 4.31 -23.36
C ARG A 44 1.52 5.21 -23.61
N ALA A 45 0.72 5.44 -22.57
CA ALA A 45 -0.42 6.33 -22.60
C ALA A 45 -0.42 7.20 -21.34
N ARG A 46 -0.90 8.45 -21.47
CA ARG A 46 -1.15 9.33 -20.32
C ARG A 46 -2.41 8.92 -19.55
N ARG A 47 -3.36 8.32 -20.28
CA ARG A 47 -4.66 7.90 -19.78
C ARG A 47 -5.11 6.65 -20.51
N VAL A 48 -5.62 5.69 -19.77
CA VAL A 48 -6.24 4.45 -20.26
C VAL A 48 -7.62 4.37 -19.63
N GLU A 49 -8.65 4.31 -20.46
CA GLU A 49 -10.03 4.14 -20.02
C GLU A 49 -10.51 2.74 -20.38
N VAL A 50 -11.24 2.11 -19.46
CA VAL A 50 -11.97 0.87 -19.70
C VAL A 50 -13.44 1.25 -19.82
N VAL A 51 -14.01 1.05 -21.00
CA VAL A 51 -15.42 1.37 -21.30
C VAL A 51 -16.26 0.10 -21.39
N ASP A 52 -17.51 0.18 -20.98
CA ASP A 52 -18.49 -0.89 -21.18
C ASP A 52 -19.05 -0.91 -22.62
N HIS A 53 -19.94 -1.86 -22.90
CA HIS A 53 -20.58 -2.03 -24.22
C HIS A 53 -21.50 -0.86 -24.63
N GLU A 54 -21.90 -0.02 -23.68
CA GLU A 54 -22.72 1.18 -23.92
C GLU A 54 -21.85 2.44 -24.08
N GLY A 55 -20.53 2.31 -23.87
CA GLY A 55 -19.56 3.40 -23.98
C GLY A 55 -19.32 4.14 -22.66
N HIS A 56 -19.81 3.64 -21.52
CA HIS A 56 -19.57 4.25 -20.22
C HIS A 56 -18.23 3.84 -19.65
N VAL A 57 -17.48 4.80 -19.10
CA VAL A 57 -16.20 4.54 -18.42
C VAL A 57 -16.45 3.82 -17.09
N THR A 58 -15.86 2.64 -16.94
CA THR A 58 -15.92 1.80 -15.73
C THR A 58 -14.65 1.85 -14.91
N ALA A 59 -13.50 2.09 -15.55
CA ALA A 59 -12.22 2.32 -14.90
C ALA A 59 -11.34 3.27 -15.70
N GLU A 60 -10.45 3.99 -15.01
CA GLU A 60 -9.49 4.91 -15.60
C GLU A 60 -8.14 4.79 -14.90
N PHE A 61 -7.07 4.66 -15.66
CA PHE A 61 -5.69 4.73 -15.19
C PHE A 61 -4.96 5.89 -15.85
N GLY A 62 -4.24 6.71 -15.09
CA GLY A 62 -3.45 7.79 -15.65
C GLY A 62 -3.26 8.97 -14.71
N GLU A 63 -2.79 10.08 -15.27
CA GLU A 63 -2.82 11.36 -14.58
C GLU A 63 -4.27 11.80 -14.38
N THR A 64 -4.61 12.17 -13.16
CA THR A 64 -5.93 12.72 -12.85
C THR A 64 -6.12 14.08 -13.56
N LEU A 65 -7.38 14.46 -13.82
CA LEU A 65 -7.73 15.69 -14.56
C LEU A 65 -7.17 16.99 -13.96
N ASP A 66 -6.88 16.99 -12.67
CA ASP A 66 -6.27 18.10 -11.94
C ASP A 66 -4.73 18.14 -12.07
N GLY A 67 -4.13 17.17 -12.75
CA GLY A 67 -2.69 17.08 -13.01
C GLY A 67 -1.86 16.74 -11.77
N SER A 68 -2.51 16.45 -10.64
CA SER A 68 -1.89 16.38 -9.32
C SER A 68 -1.16 15.06 -9.07
N ALA A 69 -1.63 13.96 -9.67
CA ALA A 69 -1.17 12.62 -9.31
C ALA A 69 -1.48 11.58 -10.39
N ALA A 70 -0.60 10.57 -10.51
CA ALA A 70 -0.95 9.33 -11.17
C ALA A 70 -1.92 8.55 -10.28
N GLY A 71 -2.96 7.98 -10.89
CA GLY A 71 -3.94 7.19 -10.16
C GLY A 71 -4.71 6.18 -10.99
N LEU A 72 -5.46 5.34 -10.27
CA LEU A 72 -6.43 4.39 -10.79
C LEU A 72 -7.78 4.70 -10.17
N SER A 73 -8.78 5.04 -10.98
CA SER A 73 -10.16 5.28 -10.54
C SER A 73 -11.10 4.21 -11.07
N LEU A 74 -12.03 3.77 -10.23
CA LEU A 74 -13.17 2.91 -10.59
C LEU A 74 -14.45 3.72 -10.47
N PHE A 75 -15.38 3.51 -11.40
CA PHE A 75 -16.63 4.27 -11.48
C PHE A 75 -17.85 3.38 -11.19
N ASP A 76 -18.88 3.98 -10.60
CA ASP A 76 -20.19 3.36 -10.44
C ASP A 76 -20.97 3.40 -11.77
N PRO A 77 -22.11 2.68 -11.88
CA PRO A 77 -22.92 2.68 -13.10
C PRO A 77 -23.50 4.04 -13.52
N ASN A 78 -23.40 5.07 -12.67
CA ASN A 78 -23.81 6.43 -12.99
C ASN A 78 -22.61 7.32 -13.37
N GLY A 79 -21.43 6.73 -13.59
CA GLY A 79 -20.20 7.45 -13.95
C GLY A 79 -19.55 8.21 -12.78
N ARG A 80 -19.89 7.90 -11.53
CA ARG A 80 -19.27 8.55 -10.36
C ARG A 80 -18.12 7.71 -9.82
N ARG A 81 -17.03 8.35 -9.40
CA ARG A 81 -15.91 7.62 -8.77
C ARG A 81 -16.40 6.89 -7.52
N ALA A 82 -16.17 5.58 -7.48
CA ALA A 82 -16.45 4.71 -6.35
C ALA A 82 -15.16 4.45 -5.55
N VAL A 83 -14.04 4.26 -6.24
CA VAL A 83 -12.73 3.99 -5.64
C VAL A 83 -11.65 4.75 -6.40
N THR A 84 -10.67 5.30 -5.70
CA THR A 84 -9.48 5.91 -6.32
C THR A 84 -8.22 5.49 -5.58
N LEU A 85 -7.24 4.92 -6.26
CA LEU A 85 -5.86 4.82 -5.77
C LEU A 85 -5.10 6.00 -6.35
N ALA A 86 -4.58 6.89 -5.50
CA ALA A 86 -3.74 8.01 -5.91
C ALA A 86 -2.32 7.84 -5.36
N LEU A 87 -1.32 8.29 -6.11
CA LEU A 87 0.06 8.37 -5.67
C LEU A 87 0.46 9.84 -5.54
N ASN A 88 1.07 10.23 -4.43
CA ASN A 88 1.69 11.55 -4.35
C ASN A 88 3.02 11.62 -5.12
N ASP A 89 3.63 12.80 -5.15
CA ASP A 89 4.93 13.09 -5.78
C ASP A 89 6.10 12.23 -5.23
N ARG A 90 5.94 11.69 -4.01
CA ARG A 90 6.90 10.77 -3.37
C ARG A 90 6.58 9.29 -3.62
N GLY A 91 5.52 8.99 -4.37
CA GLY A 91 5.09 7.62 -4.66
C GLY A 91 4.36 6.93 -3.51
N TYR A 92 3.96 7.67 -2.46
CA TYR A 92 3.09 7.11 -1.42
C TYR A 92 1.65 7.04 -1.92
N GLY A 93 1.03 5.87 -1.73
CA GLY A 93 -0.31 5.58 -2.22
C GLY A 93 -1.41 5.77 -1.17
N THR A 94 -2.53 6.32 -1.62
CA THR A 94 -3.76 6.43 -0.83
C THR A 94 -4.95 5.91 -1.61
N LEU A 95 -5.66 4.96 -1.02
CA LEU A 95 -6.88 4.35 -1.53
C LEU A 95 -8.10 5.05 -0.91
N PHE A 96 -8.88 5.72 -1.74
CA PHE A 96 -10.10 6.42 -1.38
C PHE A 96 -11.32 5.58 -1.78
N PHE A 97 -12.26 5.41 -0.85
CA PHE A 97 -13.58 4.86 -1.06
C PHE A 97 -14.59 5.99 -0.97
N HIS A 98 -15.32 6.24 -2.05
CA HIS A 98 -16.25 7.36 -2.17
C HIS A 98 -17.68 6.91 -1.92
N ALA A 99 -18.38 7.60 -1.02
CA ALA A 99 -19.80 7.37 -0.79
C ALA A 99 -20.66 8.22 -1.73
N LYS A 100 -21.88 7.75 -2.02
CA LYS A 100 -22.86 8.44 -2.89
C LYS A 100 -23.26 9.84 -2.38
N LYS A 101 -23.09 10.13 -1.08
CA LYS A 101 -23.43 11.39 -0.41
C LYS A 101 -22.20 11.93 0.33
N ARG A 102 -22.20 13.22 0.68
CA ARG A 102 -21.14 13.99 1.40
C ARG A 102 -20.74 13.44 2.79
N SER A 103 -21.00 12.17 3.09
CA SER A 103 -20.78 11.54 4.38
C SER A 103 -20.22 10.14 4.16
N GLY A 104 -19.06 9.84 4.77
CA GLY A 104 -18.52 8.49 4.84
C GLY A 104 -17.48 8.12 3.80
N ASN A 105 -16.69 9.07 3.31
CA ASN A 105 -15.51 8.71 2.52
C ASN A 105 -14.49 8.05 3.44
N VAL A 106 -13.96 6.89 3.04
CA VAL A 106 -12.89 6.22 3.77
C VAL A 106 -11.63 6.33 2.93
N ALA A 107 -10.53 6.76 3.51
CA ALA A 107 -9.22 6.70 2.88
C ALA A 107 -8.32 5.75 3.67
N VAL A 108 -7.49 4.99 2.97
CA VAL A 108 -6.50 4.07 3.54
C VAL A 108 -5.18 4.32 2.83
N GLY A 109 -4.13 4.68 3.56
CA GLY A 109 -2.83 4.94 2.95
C GLY A 109 -1.97 5.86 3.78
N TYR A 110 -1.08 6.56 3.08
CA TYR A 110 -0.21 7.57 3.67
C TYR A 110 -0.92 8.92 3.72
N PHE A 111 -0.98 9.51 4.90
CA PHE A 111 -1.51 10.86 5.10
C PHE A 111 -0.36 11.78 5.43
N THR A 112 -0.38 12.96 4.82
CA THR A 112 0.51 14.05 5.22
C THR A 112 -0.19 14.79 6.37
N GLY A 113 0.55 15.18 7.41
CA GLY A 113 0.04 16.15 8.38
C GLY A 113 -0.33 17.49 7.73
N SER A 114 0.19 17.76 6.52
CA SER A 114 -0.25 18.89 5.70
C SER A 114 -1.73 18.85 5.31
N ASP A 115 -2.31 17.65 5.24
CA ASP A 115 -3.76 17.43 5.05
C ASP A 115 -4.58 17.82 6.30
N GLN A 116 -3.91 18.14 7.42
CA GLN A 116 -4.51 18.62 8.66
C GLN A 116 -4.07 20.06 9.02
N VAL A 117 -2.86 20.49 8.65
CA VAL A 117 -2.30 21.83 8.92
C VAL A 117 -1.28 22.19 7.83
N ALA A 118 -1.44 23.30 7.11
CA ALA A 118 -0.63 23.71 5.94
C ALA A 118 0.88 23.34 6.00
N PRO A 119 1.47 22.88 4.87
CA PRO A 119 2.83 22.31 4.86
C PRO A 119 3.88 23.37 5.21
N LEU A 120 4.69 23.11 6.24
CA LEU A 120 5.78 23.99 6.67
C LEU A 120 7.20 23.40 6.45
N SER A 121 7.35 22.16 5.95
CA SER A 121 8.68 21.56 5.70
C SER A 121 8.69 20.40 4.67
N GLU A 122 9.87 20.15 4.08
CA GLU A 122 10.16 19.04 3.16
C GLU A 122 10.00 17.65 3.81
N GLU A 123 10.24 17.52 5.12
CA GLU A 123 9.81 16.35 5.88
C GLU A 123 8.52 16.69 6.58
N ASP A 124 7.49 15.86 6.41
CA ASP A 124 6.26 15.99 7.18
C ASP A 124 6.40 15.14 8.46
N PRO A 125 6.79 15.73 9.60
CA PRO A 125 6.98 14.97 10.84
C PRO A 125 5.67 14.38 11.36
N LEU A 126 4.53 14.81 10.81
CA LEU A 126 3.20 14.34 11.16
C LEU A 126 2.67 13.33 10.15
N GLY A 127 3.45 13.00 9.11
CA GLY A 127 3.11 11.97 8.15
C GLY A 127 2.93 10.60 8.80
N GLY A 128 2.01 9.81 8.26
CA GLY A 128 1.71 8.50 8.84
C GLY A 128 0.87 7.61 7.93
N TRP A 129 0.79 6.34 8.29
CA TRP A 129 -0.07 5.35 7.64
C TRP A 129 -1.32 5.13 8.46
N GLY A 130 -2.49 5.11 7.82
CA GLY A 130 -3.73 4.88 8.57
C GLY A 130 -4.98 4.67 7.75
N ILE A 131 -6.09 4.86 8.44
CA ILE A 131 -7.46 4.91 7.94
C ILE A 131 -8.04 6.26 8.36
N LEU A 132 -8.52 7.03 7.38
CA LEU A 132 -9.26 8.26 7.60
C LEU A 132 -10.73 8.00 7.26
N VAL A 133 -11.61 8.29 8.20
CA VAL A 133 -13.07 8.21 8.02
C VAL A 133 -13.63 9.63 8.04
N GLN A 134 -14.03 10.11 6.86
CA GLN A 134 -14.62 11.42 6.70
C GLN A 134 -16.07 11.38 7.15
N ARG A 135 -16.37 12.15 8.19
CA ARG A 135 -17.71 12.30 8.75
C ARG A 135 -18.54 13.31 7.93
N PRO A 136 -19.86 13.43 8.16
CA PRO A 136 -20.68 14.44 7.50
C PRO A 136 -20.09 15.85 7.65
N ALA A 137 -20.51 16.77 6.79
CA ALA A 137 -20.09 18.16 6.85
C ALA A 137 -20.20 18.69 8.29
N PHE A 138 -19.17 19.41 8.75
CA PHE A 138 -19.02 20.01 10.09
C PHE A 138 -18.50 19.10 11.21
N GLU A 139 -18.27 17.81 10.97
CA GLU A 139 -17.57 16.95 11.93
C GLU A 139 -16.10 16.78 11.57
N ALA A 140 -15.23 16.73 12.59
CA ALA A 140 -13.83 16.41 12.40
C ALA A 140 -13.69 14.98 11.84
N PRO A 141 -12.78 14.76 10.86
CA PRO A 141 -12.51 13.42 10.38
C PRO A 141 -11.93 12.57 11.52
N GLN A 142 -12.24 11.28 11.52
CA GLN A 142 -11.63 10.34 12.44
C GLN A 142 -10.45 9.66 11.77
N VAL A 143 -9.27 9.73 12.37
CA VAL A 143 -8.05 9.12 11.84
C VAL A 143 -7.56 8.06 12.81
N PHE A 144 -7.23 6.89 12.27
CA PHE A 144 -6.60 5.80 12.99
C PHE A 144 -5.32 5.42 12.27
N GLY A 145 -4.21 5.29 12.97
CA GLY A 145 -2.98 4.90 12.30
C GLY A 145 -1.74 5.07 13.15
N VAL A 146 -0.60 5.00 12.47
CA VAL A 146 0.73 5.14 13.03
C VAL A 146 1.49 6.22 12.26
N GLN A 147 2.16 7.11 12.99
CA GLN A 147 3.11 8.06 12.45
C GLN A 147 4.34 7.32 11.90
N ILE A 148 5.13 8.01 11.09
CA ILE A 148 6.38 7.47 10.53
C ILE A 148 7.37 6.98 11.59
N ASP A 149 7.30 7.51 12.82
CA ASP A 149 8.13 7.11 13.96
C ASP A 149 7.54 5.96 14.80
N GLY A 150 6.42 5.38 14.34
CA GLY A 150 5.73 4.27 14.99
C GLY A 150 4.78 4.67 16.13
N ARG A 151 4.66 5.96 16.48
CA ARG A 151 3.68 6.41 17.48
C ARG A 151 2.26 6.38 16.91
N PRO A 152 1.22 6.12 17.73
CA PRO A 152 -0.15 6.20 17.27
C PRO A 152 -0.50 7.64 16.88
N ILE A 153 -1.29 7.82 15.82
CA ILE A 153 -1.80 9.14 15.43
C ILE A 153 -2.72 9.66 16.55
N PRO A 154 -2.50 10.88 17.07
CA PRO A 154 -3.37 11.46 18.08
C PRO A 154 -4.81 11.59 17.56
N THR A 155 -5.77 11.05 18.29
CA THR A 155 -7.19 11.29 18.00
C THR A 155 -7.60 12.61 18.62
N SER A 156 -8.19 13.52 17.83
CA SER A 156 -8.87 14.69 18.42
C SER A 156 -9.95 14.21 19.38
N PRO A 157 -10.07 14.81 20.59
CA PRO A 157 -11.21 14.59 21.47
C PRO A 157 -12.52 15.03 20.79
#